data_AF-A0A1X2IBS4-F1
#
_entry.id   AF-A0A1X2IBS4-F1
#
_cell.length_a   1.000
_cell.length_b   1.000
_cell.length_c   1.000
_cell.angle_alpha   90.00
_cell.angle_beta   90.00
_cell.angle_gamma   90.00
#
_symmetry.space_group_name_H-M   'P 1'
#
loop_
_entity.id
_entity.type
_entity.pdbx_description
1 polymer ?
#
loop_
_entity_poly.entity_id
_entity_poly.type
_entity_poly.pdbx_seq_one_letter_code
_entity_poly.pdbx_strand_id
1 'polypeptide(L)'
;MLVSSLLLMVPIALCAPIQQWSVKSKYDDAKISMSTINLMIHDDIQGYYENILDEVVSTHNEDVLVQLAHSMNDQHSLERLLQPQAIAILHHPLQETCLSRMPGLIAQHLHHLHTKLLDKIEPTVDTLLKSHSLLLTEQQEQGDRPSRHQQDVDMMEKLTLLNKAVDQHVMQIFNQARLEHKLALDLSACEIQQNQLASSTPASSSHPVPLPQNRSLWLLLKNLWNRAAEAASSRRPGRMMAELGDHDCNKEIVLDNLVTVVDSGYQEHEHDSLFIPGPSLLQTHLNTIAGSLHSEFKTRLGDLHTMLRSDVFDEEIV
;
A
#
# COMPACT_ATOMS: atom_id res chain seq x y z
N MET A 1 -18.36 -7.33 -44.99
CA MET A 1 -18.87 -6.08 -44.37
C MET A 1 -18.17 -5.92 -43.04
N LEU A 2 -17.23 -4.97 -42.98
CA LEU A 2 -16.28 -4.72 -41.91
C LEU A 2 -16.73 -3.46 -41.15
N VAL A 3 -17.37 -3.60 -39.99
CA VAL A 3 -17.56 -2.49 -39.04
C VAL A 3 -17.66 -3.06 -37.61
N SER A 4 -16.57 -3.01 -36.84
CA SER A 4 -16.57 -2.87 -35.36
C SER A 4 -15.16 -3.08 -34.80
N SER A 5 -14.25 -2.16 -35.12
CA SER A 5 -12.92 -2.09 -34.49
C SER A 5 -12.63 -0.68 -33.93
N LEU A 6 -13.66 0.00 -33.44
CA LEU A 6 -13.60 1.37 -32.94
C LEU A 6 -14.25 1.43 -31.57
N LEU A 7 -13.55 0.95 -30.54
CA LEU A 7 -13.82 1.22 -29.12
C LEU A 7 -12.72 0.57 -28.27
N LEU A 8 -11.51 1.14 -28.28
CA LEU A 8 -10.48 1.02 -27.22
C LEU A 8 -9.30 1.94 -27.58
N MET A 9 -9.61 3.23 -27.74
CA MET A 9 -8.63 4.31 -27.65
C MET A 9 -9.16 5.29 -26.61
N VAL A 10 -9.14 4.87 -25.35
CA VAL A 10 -9.19 5.82 -24.24
C VAL A 10 -7.77 6.35 -24.10
N PRO A 11 -7.55 7.65 -24.32
CA PRO A 11 -6.20 8.19 -24.40
C PRO A 11 -5.52 8.13 -23.03
N ILE A 12 -4.32 7.56 -23.06
CA ILE A 12 -3.24 7.84 -22.12
C ILE A 12 -3.00 9.36 -22.18
N ALA A 13 -3.68 10.09 -21.30
CA ALA A 13 -3.55 11.54 -21.16
C ALA A 13 -3.66 11.94 -19.68
N LEU A 14 -2.88 11.27 -18.82
CA LEU A 14 -2.64 11.71 -17.44
C LEU A 14 -1.14 11.76 -17.07
N CYS A 15 -0.23 11.49 -18.01
CA CYS A 15 1.19 11.77 -17.84
C CYS A 15 1.60 12.93 -18.76
N ALA A 16 1.00 14.10 -18.56
CA ALA A 16 1.69 15.32 -18.98
C ALA A 16 2.87 15.50 -18.01
N PRO A 17 4.12 15.63 -18.47
CA PRO A 17 5.20 16.05 -17.59
C PRO A 17 4.79 17.39 -17.00
N ILE A 18 4.81 17.45 -15.67
CA ILE A 18 4.68 18.69 -14.90
C ILE A 18 5.54 19.72 -15.63
N GLN A 19 4.90 20.77 -16.12
CA GLN A 19 5.57 21.88 -16.79
C GLN A 19 6.74 22.29 -15.88
N GLN A 20 7.97 22.30 -16.38
CA GLN A 20 9.02 23.07 -15.73
C GLN A 20 8.57 24.51 -15.84
N TRP A 21 8.08 25.08 -14.74
CA TRP A 21 7.91 26.52 -14.62
C TRP A 21 9.34 27.07 -14.60
N SER A 22 9.88 27.37 -15.77
CA SER A 22 11.06 28.24 -15.88
C SER A 22 10.59 29.64 -15.54
N VAL A 23 10.40 29.87 -14.24
CA VAL A 23 10.28 31.21 -13.70
C VAL A 23 11.63 31.85 -13.96
N LYS A 24 11.70 32.68 -15.00
CA LYS A 24 12.75 33.69 -15.14
C LYS A 24 12.56 34.67 -13.99
N SER A 25 13.00 34.24 -12.82
CA SER A 25 13.15 35.07 -11.64
C SER A 25 14.17 36.12 -12.00
N LYS A 26 13.70 37.36 -12.24
CA LYS A 26 14.52 38.52 -11.96
C LYS A 26 14.73 38.48 -10.44
N TYR A 27 15.78 37.80 -10.00
CA TYR A 27 16.30 37.91 -8.66
C TYR A 27 16.76 39.37 -8.51
N ASP A 28 15.85 40.23 -8.05
CA ASP A 28 16.25 41.20 -7.05
C ASP A 28 16.70 40.34 -5.86
N ASP A 29 17.95 40.52 -5.39
CA ASP A 29 18.60 39.89 -4.22
C ASP A 29 17.86 40.24 -2.91
N ALA A 30 16.57 39.93 -2.87
CA ALA A 30 15.63 40.29 -1.83
C ALA A 30 15.42 39.07 -0.95
N LYS A 31 16.23 39.02 0.11
CA LYS A 31 15.91 38.45 1.42
C LYS A 31 14.86 37.32 1.34
N ILE A 32 15.31 36.09 1.09
CA ILE A 32 14.46 34.90 1.20
C ILE A 32 13.71 35.04 2.52
N SER A 33 12.39 35.22 2.42
CA SER A 33 11.57 35.45 3.60
C SER A 33 11.62 34.19 4.45
N MET A 34 11.75 34.32 5.76
CA MET A 34 11.69 33.22 6.72
C MET A 34 10.46 32.32 6.48
N SER A 35 9.36 32.90 5.98
CA SER A 35 8.16 32.17 5.57
C SER A 35 8.39 31.17 4.44
N THR A 36 9.29 31.46 3.50
CA THR A 36 9.60 30.59 2.35
C THR A 36 10.40 29.38 2.80
N ILE A 37 11.42 29.57 3.64
CA ILE A 37 12.22 28.48 4.23
C ILE A 37 11.32 27.55 5.06
N ASN A 38 10.42 28.15 5.85
CA ASN A 38 9.46 27.40 6.66
C ASN A 38 8.50 26.53 5.82
N LEU A 39 8.11 27.00 4.64
CA LEU A 39 7.29 26.22 3.70
C LEU A 39 8.10 25.09 3.07
N MET A 40 9.36 25.33 2.69
CA MET A 40 10.24 24.30 2.14
C MET A 40 10.48 23.16 3.15
N ILE A 41 10.84 23.51 4.40
CA ILE A 41 11.02 22.52 5.48
C ILE A 41 9.76 21.68 5.68
N HIS A 42 8.58 22.32 5.62
CA HIS A 42 7.31 21.62 5.74
C HIS A 42 7.11 20.63 4.58
N ASP A 43 7.24 21.09 3.34
CA ASP A 43 7.08 20.29 2.14
C ASP A 43 8.06 19.10 2.12
N ASP A 44 9.31 19.32 2.53
CA ASP A 44 10.36 18.29 2.59
C ASP A 44 10.06 17.21 3.64
N ILE A 45 9.57 17.64 4.82
CA ILE A 45 9.16 16.72 5.88
C ILE A 45 7.94 15.91 5.45
N GLN A 46 6.93 16.56 4.86
CA GLN A 46 5.73 15.88 4.36
C GLN A 46 6.12 14.86 3.28
N GLY A 47 6.85 15.31 2.25
CA GLY A 47 7.30 14.46 1.16
C GLY A 47 8.14 13.28 1.64
N TYR A 48 9.00 13.48 2.65
CA TYR A 48 9.77 12.39 3.26
C TYR A 48 8.85 11.27 3.81
N TYR A 49 7.83 11.62 4.60
CA TYR A 49 6.94 10.61 5.20
C TYR A 49 6.00 9.97 4.16
N GLU A 50 5.50 10.74 3.21
CA GLU A 50 4.69 10.22 2.09
C GLU A 50 5.47 9.22 1.26
N ASN A 51 6.74 9.52 0.94
CA ASN A 51 7.60 8.62 0.17
C ASN A 51 7.86 7.30 0.89
N ILE A 52 8.16 7.32 2.19
CA ILE A 52 8.36 6.08 2.98
C ILE A 52 7.07 5.25 3.01
N LEU A 53 5.92 5.90 3.24
CA LEU A 53 4.64 5.21 3.27
C LEU A 53 4.32 4.58 1.91
N ASP A 54 4.42 5.35 0.83
CA ASP A 54 4.14 4.85 -0.52
C ASP A 54 5.07 3.70 -0.88
N GLU A 55 6.38 3.85 -0.67
CA GLU A 55 7.37 2.81 -0.96
C GLU A 55 7.05 1.49 -0.23
N VAL A 56 6.89 1.53 1.10
CA VAL A 56 6.69 0.33 1.90
C VAL A 56 5.30 -0.27 1.67
N VAL A 57 4.25 0.55 1.71
CA VAL A 57 2.86 0.07 1.57
C VAL A 57 2.61 -0.45 0.16
N SER A 58 3.11 0.24 -0.87
CA SER A 58 2.93 -0.20 -2.26
C SER A 58 3.70 -1.49 -2.54
N THR A 59 4.94 -1.64 -2.07
CA THR A 59 5.72 -2.88 -2.24
C THR A 59 5.01 -4.09 -1.66
N HIS A 60 4.61 -4.01 -0.39
CA HIS A 60 3.91 -5.11 0.27
C HIS A 60 2.54 -5.39 -0.37
N ASN A 61 1.78 -4.34 -0.70
CA ASN A 61 0.49 -4.52 -1.36
C ASN A 61 0.64 -5.16 -2.74
N GLU A 62 1.67 -4.79 -3.50
CA GLU A 62 1.96 -5.42 -4.80
C GLU A 62 2.16 -6.93 -4.65
N ASP A 63 2.96 -7.37 -3.67
CA ASP A 63 3.22 -8.80 -3.43
C ASP A 63 1.93 -9.59 -3.18
N VAL A 64 1.05 -9.08 -2.30
CA VAL A 64 -0.24 -9.73 -2.02
C VAL A 64 -1.16 -9.68 -3.23
N LEU A 65 -1.22 -8.56 -3.95
CA LEU A 65 -2.08 -8.42 -5.13
C LEU A 65 -1.63 -9.34 -6.27
N VAL A 66 -0.32 -9.52 -6.45
CA VAL A 66 0.24 -10.46 -7.42
C VAL A 66 -0.10 -11.90 -7.03
N GLN A 67 0.04 -12.26 -5.75
CA GLN A 67 -0.35 -13.58 -5.25
C GLN A 67 -1.84 -13.86 -5.48
N LEU A 68 -2.70 -12.90 -5.16
CA LEU A 68 -4.14 -12.98 -5.40
C LEU A 68 -4.46 -13.10 -6.89
N ALA A 69 -3.83 -12.29 -7.74
CA ALA A 69 -4.01 -12.36 -9.19
C ALA A 69 -3.61 -13.72 -9.77
N HIS A 70 -2.50 -14.31 -9.29
CA HIS A 70 -2.11 -15.66 -9.70
C HIS A 70 -3.11 -16.73 -9.24
N SER A 71 -3.63 -16.61 -8.02
CA SER A 71 -4.64 -17.55 -7.51
C SER A 71 -5.93 -17.51 -8.33
N MET A 72 -6.29 -16.39 -8.95
CA MET A 72 -7.50 -16.25 -9.77
C MET A 72 -7.44 -16.99 -11.12
N ASN A 73 -6.25 -17.43 -11.56
CA ASN A 73 -6.11 -18.15 -12.82
C ASN A 73 -6.83 -19.50 -12.78
N ASP A 74 -6.75 -20.19 -11.65
CA ASP A 74 -7.29 -21.53 -11.44
C ASP A 74 -8.20 -21.57 -10.19
N GLN A 75 -9.37 -22.20 -10.33
CA GLN A 75 -10.37 -22.25 -9.27
C GLN A 75 -9.86 -22.99 -8.02
N HIS A 76 -9.11 -24.08 -8.21
CA HIS A 76 -8.57 -24.86 -7.11
C HIS A 76 -7.49 -24.07 -6.33
N SER A 77 -6.66 -23.30 -7.03
CA SER A 77 -5.67 -22.41 -6.41
C SER A 77 -6.32 -21.28 -5.60
N LEU A 78 -7.39 -20.68 -6.13
CA LEU A 78 -8.20 -19.69 -5.42
C LEU A 78 -8.82 -20.27 -4.15
N GLU A 79 -9.46 -21.44 -4.25
CA GLU A 79 -10.06 -22.14 -3.11
C GLU A 79 -9.03 -22.51 -2.06
N ARG A 80 -7.91 -23.08 -2.47
CA ARG A 80 -6.81 -23.45 -1.57
C ARG A 80 -6.28 -22.24 -0.79
N LEU A 81 -6.19 -21.07 -1.43
CA LEU A 81 -5.66 -19.87 -0.81
C LEU A 81 -6.71 -19.16 0.07
N LEU A 82 -7.92 -18.94 -0.46
CA LEU A 82 -8.91 -18.03 0.13
C LEU A 82 -9.99 -18.71 0.92
N GLN A 83 -10.34 -19.97 0.65
CA GLN A 83 -11.38 -20.66 1.41
C GLN A 83 -11.03 -20.78 2.90
N PRO A 84 -9.78 -21.12 3.29
CA PRO A 84 -9.40 -21.14 4.71
C PRO A 84 -9.52 -19.76 5.36
N GLN A 85 -9.20 -18.69 4.62
CA GLN A 85 -9.29 -17.31 5.11
C GLN A 85 -10.75 -16.88 5.28
N ALA A 86 -11.60 -17.21 4.31
CA ALA A 86 -13.03 -16.98 4.39
C ALA A 86 -13.67 -17.71 5.57
N ILE A 87 -13.32 -18.97 5.80
CA ILE A 87 -13.80 -19.76 6.94
C ILE A 87 -13.31 -19.15 8.25
N ALA A 88 -12.06 -18.70 8.34
CA ALA A 88 -11.56 -18.05 9.56
C ALA A 88 -12.31 -16.74 9.89
N ILE A 89 -12.73 -16.00 8.87
CA ILE A 89 -13.42 -14.71 9.03
C ILE A 89 -14.93 -14.89 9.27
N LEU A 90 -15.59 -15.79 8.53
CA LEU A 90 -17.06 -15.96 8.53
C LEU A 90 -17.55 -17.16 9.34
N HIS A 91 -16.66 -18.06 9.75
CA HIS A 91 -16.97 -19.32 10.45
C HIS A 91 -17.75 -20.35 9.61
N HIS A 92 -17.81 -20.18 8.30
CA HIS A 92 -18.39 -21.14 7.36
C HIS A 92 -17.75 -21.02 5.97
N PRO A 93 -17.83 -22.06 5.12
CA PRO A 93 -17.36 -21.97 3.75
C PRO A 93 -18.17 -20.94 2.94
N LEU A 94 -17.48 -20.23 2.04
CA LEU A 94 -18.11 -19.35 1.05
C LEU A 94 -18.50 -20.12 -0.22
N GLN A 95 -19.53 -19.62 -0.89
CA GLN A 95 -19.85 -20.02 -2.27
C GLN A 95 -18.79 -19.51 -3.26
N GLU A 96 -18.51 -20.27 -4.32
CA GLU A 96 -17.51 -19.95 -5.35
C GLU A 96 -17.68 -18.53 -5.95
N THR A 97 -18.93 -18.08 -6.11
CA THR A 97 -19.26 -16.75 -6.66
C THR A 97 -18.84 -15.60 -5.75
N CYS A 98 -18.89 -15.79 -4.43
CA CYS A 98 -18.42 -14.79 -3.46
C CYS A 98 -16.93 -14.94 -3.19
N LEU A 99 -16.41 -16.16 -3.20
CA LEU A 99 -14.98 -16.43 -3.09
C LEU A 99 -14.19 -15.78 -4.25
N SER A 100 -14.69 -15.87 -5.49
CA SER A 100 -14.10 -15.20 -6.66
C SER A 100 -14.15 -13.66 -6.61
N ARG A 101 -14.97 -13.07 -5.74
CA ARG A 101 -14.99 -11.62 -5.49
C ARG A 101 -13.99 -11.19 -4.40
N MET A 102 -13.59 -12.10 -3.52
CA MET A 102 -12.72 -11.80 -2.38
C MET A 102 -11.41 -11.10 -2.77
N PRO A 103 -10.68 -11.48 -3.84
CA PRO A 103 -9.49 -10.75 -4.30
C PRO A 103 -9.75 -9.26 -4.58
N GLY A 104 -10.86 -8.96 -5.27
CA GLY A 104 -11.23 -7.59 -5.61
C GLY A 104 -11.60 -6.76 -4.38
N LEU A 105 -12.29 -7.37 -3.41
CA LEU A 105 -12.62 -6.73 -2.14
C LEU A 105 -11.35 -6.46 -1.32
N ILE A 106 -10.42 -7.42 -1.24
CA ILE A 106 -9.13 -7.23 -0.58
C ILE A 106 -8.37 -6.07 -1.21
N ALA A 107 -8.24 -6.04 -2.54
CA ALA A 107 -7.56 -4.99 -3.26
C ALA A 107 -8.16 -3.60 -2.99
N GLN A 108 -9.49 -3.51 -2.99
CA GLN A 108 -10.21 -2.28 -2.67
C GLN A 108 -9.91 -1.81 -1.24
N HIS A 109 -9.92 -2.73 -0.27
CA HIS A 109 -9.64 -2.41 1.13
C HIS A 109 -8.19 -1.99 1.38
N LEU A 110 -7.22 -2.64 0.73
CA LEU A 110 -5.81 -2.25 0.80
C LEU A 110 -5.58 -0.88 0.17
N HIS A 111 -6.19 -0.61 -0.99
CA HIS A 111 -6.12 0.70 -1.62
C HIS A 111 -6.71 1.80 -0.73
N HIS A 112 -7.90 1.57 -0.16
CA HIS A 112 -8.51 2.53 0.75
C HIS A 112 -7.67 2.77 2.01
N LEU A 113 -7.02 1.73 2.54
CA LEU A 113 -6.07 1.87 3.65
C LEU A 113 -4.87 2.74 3.25
N HIS A 114 -4.29 2.50 2.07
CA HIS A 114 -3.16 3.28 1.57
C HIS A 114 -3.53 4.77 1.43
N THR A 115 -4.64 5.09 0.77
CA THR A 115 -5.13 6.48 0.68
C THR A 115 -5.35 7.10 2.06
N LYS A 116 -5.96 6.36 2.99
CA LYS A 116 -6.20 6.84 4.35
C LYS A 116 -4.90 7.13 5.11
N LEU A 117 -3.82 6.39 4.85
CA LEU A 117 -2.51 6.63 5.46
C LEU A 117 -1.91 7.94 4.93
N LEU A 118 -1.90 8.12 3.61
CA LEU A 118 -1.38 9.34 2.96
C LEU A 118 -2.16 10.59 3.38
N ASP A 119 -3.50 10.53 3.37
CA ASP A 119 -4.40 11.62 3.82
C ASP A 119 -4.17 12.06 5.28
N LYS A 120 -3.41 11.27 6.05
CA LYS A 120 -3.11 11.55 7.46
C LYS A 120 -1.71 12.08 7.71
N ILE A 121 -0.81 12.06 6.72
CA ILE A 121 0.54 12.61 6.88
C ILE A 121 0.50 14.12 7.04
N GLU A 122 0.00 14.84 6.02
CA GLU A 122 -0.08 16.31 6.02
C GLU A 122 -0.63 16.87 7.35
N PRO A 123 -1.84 16.51 7.83
CA PRO A 123 -2.38 17.09 9.06
C PRO A 123 -1.56 16.72 10.32
N THR A 124 -0.88 15.57 10.31
CA THR A 124 -0.02 15.14 11.42
C THR A 124 1.25 15.98 11.46
N VAL A 125 1.92 16.13 10.31
CA VAL A 125 3.09 16.99 10.13
C VAL A 125 2.73 18.44 10.49
N ASP A 126 1.62 18.96 9.98
CA ASP A 126 1.11 20.30 10.28
C ASP A 126 0.94 20.56 11.77
N THR A 127 0.30 19.63 12.47
CA THR A 127 0.02 19.75 13.91
C THR A 127 1.30 19.69 14.72
N LEU A 128 2.24 18.83 14.31
CA LEU A 128 3.50 18.63 15.02
C LEU A 128 4.47 19.77 14.79
N LEU A 129 4.57 20.31 13.58
CA LEU A 129 5.39 21.49 13.28
C LEU A 129 4.85 22.76 13.96
N LYS A 130 3.52 22.89 14.10
CA LYS A 130 2.89 23.99 14.88
C LYS A 130 3.18 23.88 16.37
N SER A 131 3.24 22.67 16.92
CA SER A 131 3.49 22.45 18.36
C SER A 131 4.97 22.42 18.73
N HIS A 132 5.82 21.97 17.80
CA HIS A 132 7.27 21.85 17.96
C HIS A 132 7.93 22.55 16.79
N SER A 133 7.99 23.87 16.86
CA SER A 133 8.58 24.69 15.81
C SER A 133 10.03 24.26 15.57
N LEU A 134 10.25 23.57 14.45
CA LEU A 134 11.56 23.42 13.81
C LEU A 134 12.02 24.74 13.17
N LEU A 135 11.09 25.69 13.04
CA LEU A 135 11.30 26.98 12.41
C LEU A 135 12.22 27.84 13.28
N LEU A 136 13.25 28.43 12.66
CA LEU A 136 14.05 29.47 13.30
C LEU A 136 13.11 30.60 13.68
N THR A 137 12.92 30.78 14.99
CA THR A 137 12.03 31.84 15.47
C THR A 137 12.75 33.16 15.27
N GLU A 138 12.07 34.19 14.75
CA GLU A 138 12.65 35.55 14.53
C GLU A 138 13.33 36.13 15.79
N GLN A 139 13.02 35.61 16.98
CA GLN A 139 13.70 35.93 18.24
C GLN A 139 15.21 35.65 18.26
N GLN A 140 15.74 34.86 17.31
CA GLN A 140 17.16 34.55 17.20
C GLN A 140 17.99 35.71 16.61
N GLU A 141 17.35 36.79 16.13
CA GLU A 141 18.01 38.00 15.64
C GLU A 141 18.54 38.93 16.76
N GLN A 142 18.24 38.69 18.04
CA GLN A 142 18.44 39.70 19.11
C GLN A 142 19.49 39.43 20.20
N GLY A 143 20.42 38.48 20.04
CA GLY A 143 21.74 38.65 20.68
C GLY A 143 22.47 37.45 21.28
N ASP A 144 21.88 36.26 21.34
CA ASP A 144 22.61 35.04 21.74
C ASP A 144 22.24 33.90 20.78
N ARG A 145 23.01 33.76 19.69
CA ARG A 145 22.85 32.64 18.77
C ARG A 145 23.36 31.37 19.47
N PRO A 146 22.52 30.34 19.69
CA PRO A 146 23.01 29.06 20.18
C PRO A 146 24.08 28.51 19.23
N SER A 147 25.13 27.90 19.79
CA SER A 147 26.18 27.24 19.00
C SER A 147 25.57 26.30 17.97
N ARG A 148 26.16 26.21 16.76
CA ARG A 148 25.68 25.31 15.69
C ARG A 148 25.42 23.89 16.17
N HIS A 149 26.28 23.37 17.06
CA HIS A 149 26.09 22.05 17.65
C HIS A 149 24.79 21.93 18.49
N GLN A 150 24.42 22.98 19.24
CA GLN A 150 23.21 22.98 20.05
C GLN A 150 21.94 23.01 19.18
N GLN A 151 21.98 23.73 18.05
CA GLN A 151 20.88 23.77 17.08
C GLN A 151 20.67 22.43 16.39
N ASP A 152 21.76 21.77 16.01
CA ASP A 152 21.76 20.42 15.41
C ASP A 152 21.17 19.38 16.37
N VAL A 153 21.54 19.43 17.65
CA VAL A 153 20.99 18.54 18.68
C VAL A 153 19.49 18.79 18.91
N ASP A 154 19.05 20.06 18.99
CA ASP A 154 17.64 20.43 19.15
C ASP A 154 16.79 19.98 17.95
N MET A 155 17.31 20.16 16.73
CA MET A 155 16.64 19.72 15.50
C MET A 155 16.46 18.20 15.48
N MET A 156 17.51 17.42 15.78
CA MET A 156 17.40 15.96 15.85
C MET A 156 16.41 15.49 16.92
N GLU A 157 16.38 16.15 18.08
CA GLU A 157 15.41 15.83 19.14
C GLU A 157 13.97 16.05 18.66
N LYS A 158 13.68 17.20 18.04
CA LYS A 158 12.37 17.52 17.48
C LYS A 158 11.96 16.57 16.35
N LEU A 159 12.89 16.23 15.45
CA LEU A 159 12.63 15.23 14.40
C LEU A 159 12.35 13.84 14.99
N THR A 160 13.02 13.47 16.07
CA THR A 160 12.75 12.20 16.77
C THR A 160 11.33 12.17 17.35
N LEU A 161 10.88 13.28 17.93
CA LEU A 161 9.50 13.42 18.45
C LEU A 161 8.47 13.36 17.32
N LEU A 162 8.72 14.08 16.23
CA LEU A 162 7.90 14.07 15.01
C LEU A 162 7.78 12.64 14.45
N ASN A 163 8.91 11.96 14.28
CA ASN A 163 8.97 10.61 13.75
C ASN A 163 8.19 9.61 14.62
N LYS A 164 8.35 9.70 15.94
CA LYS A 164 7.59 8.87 16.88
C LYS A 164 6.10 9.15 16.79
N ALA A 165 5.69 10.41 16.65
CA ALA A 165 4.29 10.77 16.57
C ALA A 165 3.66 10.33 15.24
N VAL A 166 4.36 10.46 14.11
CA VAL A 166 3.92 9.93 12.81
C VAL A 166 3.80 8.41 12.86
N ASP A 167 4.82 7.71 13.37
CA ASP A 167 4.80 6.25 13.58
C ASP A 167 3.57 5.82 14.40
N GLN A 168 3.34 6.45 15.55
CA GLN A 168 2.18 6.17 16.39
C GLN A 168 0.84 6.37 15.66
N HIS A 169 0.69 7.45 14.89
CA HIS A 169 -0.53 7.71 14.13
C HIS A 169 -0.75 6.67 13.03
N VAL A 170 0.30 6.33 12.29
CA VAL A 170 0.27 5.29 11.26
C VAL A 170 -0.14 3.95 11.88
N MET A 171 0.48 3.54 13.00
CA MET A 171 0.11 2.30 13.69
C MET A 171 -1.33 2.32 14.20
N GLN A 172 -1.81 3.48 14.68
CA GLN A 172 -3.20 3.64 15.08
C GLN A 172 -4.16 3.44 13.90
N ILE A 173 -3.81 3.93 12.70
CA ILE A 173 -4.63 3.74 11.49
C ILE A 173 -4.72 2.26 11.11
N PHE A 174 -3.61 1.52 11.15
CA PHE A 174 -3.62 0.07 10.91
C PHE A 174 -4.54 -0.67 11.88
N ASN A 175 -4.44 -0.37 13.19
CA ASN A 175 -5.28 -0.96 14.22
C ASN A 175 -6.79 -0.63 14.03
N GLN A 176 -7.10 0.55 13.52
CA GLN A 176 -8.48 0.98 13.25
C GLN A 176 -9.02 0.50 11.90
N ALA A 177 -8.16 0.11 10.96
CA ALA A 177 -8.57 -0.27 9.60
C ALA A 177 -9.53 -1.46 9.62
N ARG A 178 -9.32 -2.41 10.54
CA ARG A 178 -10.13 -3.62 10.75
C ARG A 178 -10.50 -4.30 9.43
N LEU A 179 -9.50 -4.53 8.57
CA LEU A 179 -9.74 -4.99 7.20
C LEU A 179 -10.48 -6.33 7.15
N GLU A 180 -10.14 -7.26 8.03
CA GLU A 180 -10.85 -8.55 8.14
C GLU A 180 -12.35 -8.36 8.41
N HIS A 181 -12.69 -7.47 9.35
CA HIS A 181 -14.08 -7.19 9.69
C HIS A 181 -14.83 -6.57 8.51
N LYS A 182 -14.22 -5.61 7.80
CA LYS A 182 -14.84 -5.01 6.61
C LYS A 182 -15.03 -6.04 5.50
N LEU A 183 -14.02 -6.88 5.27
CA LEU A 183 -14.10 -7.96 4.30
C LEU A 183 -15.20 -8.98 4.68
N ALA A 184 -15.33 -9.32 5.97
CA ALA A 184 -16.40 -10.17 6.48
C ALA A 184 -17.79 -9.61 6.12
N LEU A 185 -17.99 -8.31 6.33
CA LEU A 185 -19.25 -7.63 6.02
C LEU A 185 -19.56 -7.68 4.52
N ASP A 186 -18.57 -7.39 3.66
CA ASP A 186 -18.76 -7.40 2.21
C ASP A 186 -19.03 -8.81 1.67
N LEU A 187 -18.35 -9.83 2.21
CA LEU A 187 -18.57 -11.22 1.83
C LEU A 187 -19.94 -11.72 2.29
N SER A 188 -20.36 -11.38 3.52
CA SER A 188 -21.70 -11.69 4.03
C SER A 188 -22.78 -11.04 3.17
N ALA A 189 -22.57 -9.77 2.75
CA ALA A 189 -23.48 -9.08 1.85
C ALA A 189 -23.55 -9.76 0.47
N CYS A 190 -22.42 -10.26 -0.04
CA CYS A 190 -22.39 -11.03 -1.28
C CYS A 190 -23.26 -12.29 -1.20
N GLU A 191 -23.16 -13.07 -0.11
CA GLU A 191 -23.92 -14.30 0.05
C GLU A 191 -25.42 -14.04 0.19
N ILE A 192 -25.81 -13.00 0.93
CA ILE A 192 -27.21 -12.58 1.05
C ILE A 192 -27.77 -12.26 -0.35
N GLN A 193 -27.02 -11.54 -1.19
CA GLN A 193 -27.43 -11.24 -2.56
C GLN A 193 -27.60 -12.51 -3.40
N GLN A 194 -26.66 -13.45 -3.31
CA GLN A 194 -26.74 -14.72 -4.05
C GLN A 194 -27.95 -15.57 -3.63
N ASN A 195 -28.23 -15.65 -2.33
CA ASN A 195 -29.36 -16.42 -1.80
C ASN A 195 -30.73 -15.81 -2.23
N GLN A 196 -30.81 -14.49 -2.38
CA GLN A 196 -32.00 -13.81 -2.91
C GLN A 196 -32.21 -14.06 -4.41
N LEU A 197 -31.12 -14.13 -5.18
CA LEU A 197 -31.17 -14.48 -6.61
C LEU A 197 -31.60 -15.94 -6.82
N ALA A 198 -31.15 -16.86 -5.96
CA ALA A 198 -31.54 -18.27 -6.06
C ALA A 198 -33.03 -18.50 -5.74
N SER A 199 -33.58 -17.81 -4.74
CA SER A 199 -34.97 -17.98 -4.27
C SER A 199 -36.03 -17.33 -5.19
N SER A 200 -35.62 -16.43 -6.08
CA SER A 200 -36.53 -15.73 -7.00
C SER A 200 -36.76 -16.43 -8.34
N THR A 201 -36.25 -17.65 -8.54
CA THR A 201 -36.52 -18.45 -9.73
C THR A 201 -37.83 -19.26 -9.53
N PRO A 202 -38.97 -18.87 -10.13
CA PRO A 202 -40.22 -19.57 -9.92
C PRO A 202 -40.17 -20.97 -10.54
N ALA A 203 -40.45 -21.99 -9.73
CA ALA A 203 -40.46 -23.40 -10.09
C ALA A 203 -41.60 -23.83 -11.06
N SER A 204 -42.14 -22.90 -11.86
CA SER A 204 -43.32 -23.13 -12.70
C SER A 204 -43.06 -22.96 -14.19
N SER A 205 -42.24 -23.83 -14.78
CA SER A 205 -42.40 -24.17 -16.20
C SER A 205 -41.82 -25.56 -16.47
N SER A 206 -42.70 -26.49 -16.84
CA SER A 206 -42.44 -27.90 -17.12
C SER A 206 -41.66 -28.18 -18.42
N HIS A 207 -40.74 -27.29 -18.79
CA HIS A 207 -39.82 -27.53 -19.90
C HIS A 207 -38.38 -27.25 -19.45
N PRO A 208 -37.47 -28.24 -19.55
CA PRO A 208 -36.05 -28.04 -19.30
C PRO A 208 -35.46 -27.25 -20.47
N VAL A 209 -35.66 -25.94 -20.47
CA VAL A 209 -34.86 -25.03 -21.28
C VAL A 209 -33.57 -24.81 -20.47
N PRO A 210 -32.38 -25.13 -21.00
CA PRO A 210 -31.14 -24.84 -20.30
C PRO A 210 -31.07 -23.33 -20.11
N LEU A 211 -31.28 -22.85 -18.88
CA LEU A 211 -31.11 -21.43 -18.57
C LEU A 211 -29.69 -21.05 -18.97
N PRO A 212 -29.49 -19.91 -19.64
CA PRO A 212 -28.17 -19.36 -19.77
C PRO A 212 -27.71 -19.10 -18.34
N GLN A 213 -26.74 -19.88 -17.86
CA GLN A 213 -25.94 -19.51 -16.69
C GLN A 213 -25.61 -18.04 -16.89
N ASN A 214 -26.11 -17.18 -15.99
CA ASN A 214 -25.71 -15.79 -15.93
C ASN A 214 -24.20 -15.81 -15.69
N ARG A 215 -23.44 -15.85 -16.79
CA ARG A 215 -21.99 -15.80 -16.77
C ARG A 215 -21.69 -14.50 -16.07
N SER A 216 -21.18 -14.60 -14.85
CA SER A 216 -20.89 -13.44 -14.03
C SER A 216 -20.11 -12.45 -14.89
N LEU A 217 -20.42 -11.16 -14.78
CA LEU A 217 -19.66 -10.12 -15.46
C LEU A 217 -18.16 -10.25 -15.14
N TRP A 218 -17.82 -10.89 -14.02
CA TRP A 218 -16.49 -11.34 -13.66
C TRP A 218 -15.87 -12.37 -14.61
N LEU A 219 -16.60 -13.37 -15.14
CA LEU A 219 -16.07 -14.27 -16.17
C LEU A 219 -15.73 -13.54 -17.48
N LEU A 220 -16.45 -12.45 -17.78
CA LEU A 220 -16.11 -11.56 -18.90
C LEU A 220 -14.87 -10.72 -18.59
N LEU A 221 -14.76 -10.20 -17.36
CA LEU A 221 -13.60 -9.46 -16.89
C LEU A 221 -12.37 -10.36 -16.70
N LYS A 222 -12.52 -11.65 -16.39
CA LYS A 222 -11.42 -12.61 -16.18
C LYS A 222 -10.53 -12.69 -17.41
N ASN A 223 -11.14 -12.76 -18.60
CA ASN A 223 -10.37 -12.78 -19.85
C ASN A 223 -9.62 -11.45 -20.09
N LEU A 224 -10.20 -10.33 -19.67
CA LEU A 224 -9.59 -9.00 -19.79
C LEU A 224 -8.44 -8.83 -18.80
N TRP A 225 -8.63 -9.29 -17.56
CA TRP A 225 -7.65 -9.31 -16.50
C TRP A 225 -6.48 -10.23 -16.82
N ASN A 226 -6.74 -11.47 -17.26
CA ASN A 226 -5.69 -12.42 -17.65
C ASN A 226 -4.82 -11.84 -18.78
N ARG A 227 -5.44 -11.18 -19.77
CA ARG A 227 -4.69 -10.49 -20.83
C ARG A 227 -3.87 -9.30 -20.32
N ALA A 228 -4.40 -8.54 -19.35
CA ALA A 228 -3.67 -7.44 -18.73
C ALA A 228 -2.50 -7.95 -17.88
N ALA A 229 -2.69 -9.04 -17.13
CA ALA A 229 -1.67 -9.70 -16.34
C ALA A 229 -0.58 -10.34 -17.21
N GLU A 230 -0.94 -11.01 -18.31
CA GLU A 230 0.01 -11.51 -19.32
C GLU A 230 0.77 -10.36 -19.99
N ALA A 231 0.11 -9.24 -20.30
CA ALA A 231 0.75 -8.05 -20.85
C ALA A 231 1.72 -7.37 -19.86
N ALA A 232 1.39 -7.35 -18.58
CA ALA A 232 2.27 -6.84 -17.52
C ALA A 232 3.47 -7.78 -17.28
N SER A 233 3.23 -9.09 -17.27
CA SER A 233 4.26 -10.13 -17.15
C SER A 233 5.25 -10.11 -18.33
N SER A 234 4.76 -9.94 -19.57
CA SER A 234 5.59 -9.93 -20.79
C SER A 234 6.33 -8.61 -21.02
N ARG A 235 5.96 -7.54 -20.32
CA ARG A 235 6.58 -6.21 -20.43
C ARG A 235 7.43 -5.83 -19.22
N ARG A 236 8.09 -6.76 -18.55
CA ARG A 236 9.20 -6.40 -17.64
C ARG A 236 10.37 -5.84 -18.46
N PRO A 237 10.64 -4.53 -18.48
CA PRO A 237 11.84 -3.98 -19.10
C PRO A 237 12.95 -4.07 -18.06
N GLY A 238 13.99 -4.86 -18.33
CA GLY A 238 15.22 -4.80 -17.55
C GLY A 238 15.17 -5.52 -16.21
N ARG A 239 15.32 -6.85 -16.25
CA ARG A 239 16.18 -7.49 -15.25
C ARG A 239 17.60 -7.01 -15.59
N MET A 240 18.07 -5.95 -14.93
CA MET A 240 19.50 -5.64 -14.96
C MET A 240 20.21 -6.83 -14.33
N MET A 241 20.86 -7.64 -15.17
CA MET A 241 21.91 -8.54 -14.73
C MET A 241 23.06 -7.63 -14.31
N ALA A 242 23.17 -7.34 -13.03
CA ALA A 242 24.44 -6.91 -12.47
C ALA A 242 25.36 -8.14 -12.52
N GLU A 243 26.28 -8.16 -13.49
CA GLU A 243 27.51 -8.93 -13.36
C GLU A 243 28.29 -8.34 -12.19
N LEU A 244 28.02 -8.84 -10.99
CA LEU A 244 28.89 -8.66 -9.84
C LEU A 244 29.98 -9.73 -9.95
N GLY A 245 31.18 -9.25 -10.30
CA GLY A 245 32.41 -10.01 -10.17
C GLY A 245 32.59 -10.46 -8.73
N ASP A 246 32.72 -11.78 -8.61
CA ASP A 246 33.52 -12.55 -7.65
C ASP A 246 34.08 -11.76 -6.44
N HIS A 247 33.41 -11.89 -5.28
CA HIS A 247 34.06 -12.10 -3.98
C HIS A 247 33.04 -12.50 -2.90
N ASP A 248 33.11 -13.78 -2.52
CA ASP A 248 32.82 -14.39 -1.22
C ASP A 248 32.00 -13.62 -0.15
N CYS A 249 30.75 -14.07 0.06
CA CYS A 249 30.21 -14.63 1.33
C CYS A 249 28.70 -14.36 1.52
N ASN A 250 27.90 -15.36 1.13
CA ASN A 250 26.62 -15.80 1.72
C ASN A 250 25.76 -14.79 2.50
N LYS A 251 24.89 -14.07 1.78
CA LYS A 251 23.54 -13.74 2.25
C LYS A 251 22.58 -13.74 1.06
N GLU A 252 22.15 -14.94 0.67
CA GLU A 252 20.98 -15.12 -0.16
C GLU A 252 19.77 -14.81 0.73
N ILE A 253 19.11 -13.67 0.50
CA ILE A 253 17.80 -13.40 1.10
C ILE A 253 16.81 -14.26 0.33
N VAL A 254 16.64 -15.47 0.84
CA VAL A 254 15.68 -16.46 0.39
C VAL A 254 14.27 -15.91 0.63
N LEU A 255 13.57 -15.60 -0.46
CA LEU A 255 12.14 -15.27 -0.49
C LEU A 255 11.24 -16.46 -0.02
N ASP A 256 11.82 -17.65 0.23
CA ASP A 256 11.08 -18.79 0.78
C ASP A 256 10.75 -18.66 2.28
N ASN A 257 11.27 -17.66 3.01
CA ASN A 257 11.01 -17.55 4.45
C ASN A 257 9.65 -16.91 4.82
N LEU A 258 8.90 -16.35 3.85
CA LEU A 258 7.46 -16.09 4.04
C LEU A 258 6.58 -17.31 3.67
N VAL A 259 7.18 -18.38 3.14
CA VAL A 259 6.56 -19.70 2.99
C VAL A 259 6.92 -20.54 4.22
N THR A 260 6.52 -20.07 5.39
CA THR A 260 6.13 -20.99 6.48
C THR A 260 4.61 -21.02 6.58
N VAL A 261 3.96 -21.16 5.41
CA VAL A 261 2.73 -21.94 5.37
C VAL A 261 3.17 -23.36 5.70
N VAL A 262 2.87 -23.77 6.93
CA VAL A 262 2.60 -25.14 7.37
C VAL A 262 2.70 -26.12 6.20
N ASP A 263 3.91 -26.59 5.92
CA ASP A 263 4.12 -27.76 5.09
C ASP A 263 3.84 -28.95 6.00
N SER A 264 2.56 -29.11 6.36
CA SER A 264 2.07 -30.38 6.87
C SER A 264 2.11 -31.32 5.69
N GLY A 265 3.21 -32.08 5.57
CA GLY A 265 3.31 -33.19 4.65
C GLY A 265 2.03 -34.01 4.72
N TYR A 266 1.30 -34.05 3.61
CA TYR A 266 0.12 -34.88 3.46
C TYR A 266 0.55 -36.34 3.47
N GLN A 267 0.63 -36.93 4.67
CA GLN A 267 0.17 -38.30 4.85
C GLN A 267 -1.35 -38.24 4.91
N GLU A 268 -2.00 -38.91 3.96
CA GLU A 268 -3.44 -39.18 3.97
C GLU A 268 -3.81 -39.92 5.25
N HIS A 269 -4.17 -39.17 6.29
CA HIS A 269 -4.88 -39.70 7.44
C HIS A 269 -6.20 -38.94 7.56
N GLU A 270 -7.29 -39.64 7.23
CA GLU A 270 -8.66 -39.32 7.61
C GLU A 270 -8.76 -39.26 9.15
N HIS A 271 -8.39 -38.13 9.73
CA HIS A 271 -8.72 -37.81 11.10
C HIS A 271 -9.17 -36.35 11.12
N ASP A 272 -10.31 -36.12 11.78
CA ASP A 272 -10.89 -34.83 12.12
C ASP A 272 -9.80 -33.82 12.50
N SER A 273 -9.33 -33.07 11.50
CA SER A 273 -8.30 -32.06 11.68
C SER A 273 -8.98 -30.86 12.31
N LEU A 274 -8.82 -30.79 13.63
CA LEU A 274 -9.15 -29.62 14.43
C LEU A 274 -8.40 -28.43 13.83
N PHE A 275 -9.10 -27.63 13.01
CA PHE A 275 -8.56 -26.43 12.39
C PHE A 275 -8.12 -25.50 13.52
N ILE A 276 -6.81 -25.39 13.75
CA ILE A 276 -6.27 -24.36 14.65
C ILE A 276 -6.31 -23.07 13.82
N PRO A 277 -7.13 -22.08 14.19
CA PRO A 277 -7.21 -20.83 13.44
C PRO A 277 -5.88 -20.09 13.58
N GLY A 278 -5.04 -20.16 12.55
CA GLY A 278 -3.90 -19.28 12.39
C GLY A 278 -4.35 -17.83 12.17
N PRO A 279 -3.47 -16.83 12.37
CA PRO A 279 -3.80 -15.46 12.02
C PRO A 279 -4.17 -15.38 10.54
N SER A 280 -5.17 -14.56 10.19
CA SER A 280 -5.52 -14.43 8.79
C SER A 280 -4.35 -13.87 7.98
N LEU A 281 -4.35 -14.15 6.68
CA LEU A 281 -3.42 -13.60 5.72
C LEU A 281 -3.40 -12.06 5.79
N LEU A 282 -4.56 -11.43 5.96
CA LEU A 282 -4.66 -9.97 6.04
C LEU A 282 -4.05 -9.42 7.32
N GLN A 283 -4.31 -10.02 8.47
CA GLN A 283 -3.71 -9.52 9.72
C GLN A 283 -2.20 -9.70 9.71
N THR A 284 -1.71 -10.83 9.20
CA THR A 284 -0.28 -11.09 9.05
C THR A 284 0.36 -10.07 8.12
N HIS A 285 -0.28 -9.80 6.97
CA HIS A 285 0.15 -8.77 6.02
C HIS A 285 0.25 -7.37 6.63
N LEU A 286 -0.79 -6.93 7.35
CA LEU A 286 -0.81 -5.62 8.00
C LEU A 286 0.25 -5.51 9.10
N ASN A 287 0.49 -6.58 9.84
CA ASN A 287 1.56 -6.63 10.84
C ASN A 287 2.95 -6.51 10.20
N THR A 288 3.15 -7.15 9.03
CA THR A 288 4.41 -7.05 8.27
C THR A 288 4.63 -5.61 7.80
N ILE A 289 3.62 -4.98 7.18
CA ILE A 289 3.71 -3.58 6.74
C ILE A 289 4.03 -2.66 7.93
N ALA A 290 3.31 -2.83 9.05
CA ALA A 290 3.52 -2.05 10.26
C ALA A 290 4.96 -2.19 10.78
N GLY A 291 5.49 -3.41 10.81
CA GLY A 291 6.87 -3.68 11.20
C GLY A 291 7.90 -3.03 10.25
N SER A 292 7.69 -3.13 8.94
CA SER A 292 8.55 -2.50 7.93
C SER A 292 8.54 -0.97 8.05
N LEU A 293 7.36 -0.36 8.18
CA LEU A 293 7.23 1.11 8.33
C LEU A 293 7.92 1.59 9.60
N HIS A 294 7.71 0.93 10.73
CA HIS A 294 8.39 1.27 11.98
C HIS A 294 9.91 1.22 11.83
N SER A 295 10.42 0.20 11.11
CA SER A 295 11.84 0.08 10.81
C SER A 295 12.33 1.23 9.92
N GLU A 296 11.65 1.52 8.81
CA GLU A 296 12.04 2.57 7.87
C GLU A 296 12.02 3.97 8.49
N PHE A 297 10.99 4.28 9.29
CA PHE A 297 10.93 5.53 10.04
C PHE A 297 12.12 5.68 10.99
N LYS A 298 12.60 4.58 11.58
CA LYS A 298 13.75 4.63 12.49
C LYS A 298 15.08 4.74 11.76
N THR A 299 15.25 4.01 10.66
CA THR A 299 16.53 3.94 9.92
C THR A 299 16.80 5.21 9.12
N ARG A 300 15.78 5.77 8.46
CA ARG A 300 15.93 6.92 7.54
C ARG A 300 15.84 8.28 8.22
N LEU A 301 15.60 8.33 9.53
CA LEU A 301 15.52 9.60 10.27
C LEU A 301 16.81 10.45 10.15
N GLY A 302 17.97 9.80 10.07
CA GLY A 302 19.25 10.48 9.85
C GLY A 302 19.33 11.17 8.48
N ASP A 303 18.67 10.62 7.46
CA ASP A 303 18.64 11.19 6.12
C ASP A 303 17.79 12.46 6.10
N LEU A 304 16.60 12.43 6.74
CA LEU A 304 15.75 13.61 6.91
C LEU A 304 16.51 14.72 7.65
N HIS A 305 17.19 14.38 8.73
CA HIS A 305 18.00 15.33 9.47
C HIS A 305 19.11 15.94 8.60
N THR A 306 19.79 15.14 7.79
CA THR A 306 20.86 15.61 6.90
C THR A 306 20.33 16.51 5.79
N MET A 307 19.17 16.18 5.21
CA MET A 307 18.49 17.00 4.21
C MET A 307 18.15 18.38 4.78
N LEU A 308 17.38 18.43 5.87
CA LEU A 308 16.97 19.69 6.50
C LEU A 308 18.16 20.51 7.00
N ARG A 309 19.23 19.85 7.46
CA ARG A 309 20.47 20.53 7.82
C ARG A 309 21.09 21.25 6.62
N SER A 310 21.11 20.63 5.44
CA SER A 310 21.63 21.28 4.23
C SER A 310 20.79 22.50 3.89
N ASP A 311 19.47 22.35 3.87
CA ASP A 311 18.53 23.42 3.49
C ASP A 311 18.58 24.61 4.46
N VAL A 312 18.76 24.36 5.76
CA VAL A 312 18.80 25.41 6.79
C VAL A 312 20.16 26.11 6.87
N PHE A 313 21.28 25.38 6.74
CA PHE A 313 22.60 25.93 7.06
C PHE A 313 23.43 26.35 5.85
N ASP A 314 23.14 25.83 4.65
CA ASP A 314 23.87 26.22 3.45
C ASP A 314 23.41 27.59 2.92
N GLU A 315 22.18 28.03 3.26
CA GLU A 315 21.68 29.38 2.95
C GLU A 315 22.27 30.49 3.85
N GLU A 316 22.85 30.17 5.02
CA GLU A 316 23.49 31.18 5.91
C GLU A 316 24.88 31.65 5.43
N ILE A 317 25.45 31.04 4.38
CA ILE A 317 26.86 31.26 3.96
C ILE A 317 26.97 32.30 2.82
N VAL A 318 25.86 32.79 2.25
CA VAL A 318 25.84 33.78 1.16
C VAL A 318 25.41 35.15 1.67
#